data_AF-A0A5E4G9A4-F1
#
_entry.id   AF-A0A5E4G9A4-F1
#
_cell.length_a   1.000
_cell.length_b   1.000
_cell.length_c   1.000
_cell.angle_alpha   90.00
_cell.angle_beta   90.00
_cell.angle_gamma   90.00
#
_symmetry.space_group_name_H-M   'P 1'
#
loop_
_entity.id
_entity.type
_entity.pdbx_description
1 polymer ?
#
loop_
_entity_poly.entity_id
_entity_poly.type
_entity_poly.pdbx_seq_one_letter_code
_entity_poly.pdbx_strand_id
1 'polypeptide(L)'
;MEENRLFDILDAQVMKDGGKDEIVAVANLAKRCLNLKGKKRPTMKQVAVELEGIQQSVKASDMQQTFANVEYVRCEITEHGDIVSASKGSSCINDGVGKLVAEN
;
A
#
# COMPACT_ATOMS: atom_id res chain seq x y z
N MET A 1 -17.75 12.55 7.51
CA MET A 1 -17.97 12.32 8.94
C MET A 1 -18.23 13.65 9.56
N GLU A 2 -19.46 14.09 9.37
CA GLU A 2 -20.04 15.20 10.11
C GLU A 2 -20.74 14.60 11.33
N GLU A 3 -20.94 15.40 12.38
CA GLU A 3 -21.79 15.06 13.53
C GLU A 3 -21.35 13.85 14.38
N ASN A 4 -20.12 13.34 14.24
CA ASN A 4 -19.61 12.17 14.99
C ASN A 4 -20.43 10.88 14.79
N ARG A 5 -21.21 10.80 13.71
CA ARG A 5 -22.11 9.67 13.41
C ARG A 5 -21.42 8.49 12.72
N LEU A 6 -20.14 8.28 13.00
CA LEU A 6 -19.37 7.19 12.38
C LEU A 6 -20.00 5.84 12.71
N PHE A 7 -20.30 5.59 13.98
CA PHE A 7 -20.83 4.31 14.43
C PHE A 7 -22.28 4.05 14.02
N ASP A 8 -23.01 5.07 13.55
CA ASP A 8 -24.39 4.93 13.08
C ASP A 8 -24.47 4.31 11.67
N ILE A 9 -23.38 4.41 10.90
CA ILE A 9 -23.34 4.00 9.48
C ILE A 9 -22.49 2.74 9.25
N LEU A 10 -21.79 2.26 10.27
CA LEU A 10 -20.95 1.08 10.16
C LEU A 10 -21.82 -0.17 10.12
N ASP A 11 -21.36 -1.15 9.35
CA ASP A 11 -21.95 -2.47 9.39
C ASP A 11 -21.82 -3.08 10.79
N ALA A 12 -22.87 -3.77 11.24
CA ALA A 12 -22.93 -4.35 12.58
C ALA A 12 -21.78 -5.34 12.84
N GLN A 13 -21.31 -6.05 11.81
CA GLN A 13 -20.16 -6.94 11.93
C GLN A 13 -18.88 -6.15 12.21
N VAL A 14 -18.68 -5.02 11.55
CA VAL A 14 -17.50 -4.17 11.78
C VAL A 14 -17.50 -3.62 13.20
N MET A 15 -18.66 -3.22 13.72
CA MET A 15 -18.78 -2.74 15.11
C MET A 15 -18.52 -3.84 16.16
N LYS A 16 -18.83 -5.09 15.82
CA LYS A 16 -18.66 -6.23 16.72
C LYS A 16 -17.22 -6.73 16.73
N ASP A 17 -16.61 -6.83 15.56
CA ASP A 17 -15.32 -7.51 15.38
C ASP A 17 -14.14 -6.51 15.40
N GLY A 18 -14.38 -5.23 15.13
CA GLY A 18 -13.34 -4.20 15.09
C GLY A 18 -13.16 -3.43 16.39
N GLY A 19 -11.91 -3.12 16.74
CA GLY A 19 -11.60 -2.20 17.84
C GLY A 19 -11.99 -0.77 17.50
N LYS A 20 -12.51 -0.02 18.49
CA LYS A 20 -13.06 1.33 18.27
C LYS A 20 -12.00 2.29 17.73
N ASP A 21 -10.79 2.22 18.24
CA ASP A 21 -9.70 3.12 17.87
C ASP A 21 -9.22 2.84 16.45
N GLU A 22 -9.12 1.56 16.07
CA GLU A 22 -8.78 1.16 14.70
C GLU A 22 -9.86 1.54 13.70
N ILE A 23 -11.14 1.32 14.06
CA ILE A 23 -12.28 1.75 13.27
C ILE A 23 -12.18 3.26 13.00
N VAL A 24 -11.93 4.06 14.03
CA VAL A 24 -11.76 5.52 13.90
C VAL A 24 -10.53 5.88 13.06
N ALA A 25 -9.42 5.16 13.20
CA ALA A 25 -8.22 5.40 12.42
C ALA A 25 -8.44 5.12 10.92
N VAL A 26 -9.02 3.96 10.57
CA VAL A 26 -9.34 3.60 9.18
C VAL A 26 -10.38 4.56 8.61
N ALA A 27 -11.39 4.93 9.39
CA ALA A 27 -12.39 5.92 9.03
C ALA A 27 -11.76 7.28 8.64
N ASN A 28 -10.81 7.76 9.44
CA ASN A 28 -10.09 9.01 9.16
C ASN A 28 -9.19 8.90 7.92
N LEU A 29 -8.57 7.74 7.70
CA LEU A 29 -7.80 7.47 6.48
C LEU A 29 -8.71 7.48 5.25
N ALA A 30 -9.84 6.77 5.29
CA ALA A 30 -10.83 6.75 4.22
C ALA A 30 -11.36 8.15 3.90
N LYS A 31 -11.64 8.97 4.93
CA LYS A 31 -12.04 10.38 4.77
C LYS A 31 -11.01 11.18 3.98
N ARG A 32 -9.71 10.96 4.19
CA ARG A 32 -8.64 11.62 3.42
C ARG A 32 -8.53 11.06 2.00
N CYS A 33 -8.66 9.75 1.80
CA CYS A 33 -8.67 9.12 0.48
C CYS A 33 -9.81 9.63 -0.41
N LEU A 34 -10.97 9.87 0.17
CA LEU A 34 -12.18 10.34 -0.52
C LEU A 34 -12.26 11.87 -0.63
N ASN A 35 -11.17 12.60 -0.38
CA ASN A 35 -11.18 14.06 -0.49
C ASN A 35 -11.57 14.50 -1.92
N LEU A 36 -12.50 15.45 -2.04
CA LEU A 36 -12.93 16.00 -3.33
C LEU A 36 -11.78 16.68 -4.08
N LYS A 37 -10.84 17.29 -3.35
CA LYS A 37 -9.63 17.87 -3.93
C LYS A 37 -8.59 16.76 -4.09
N GLY A 38 -8.44 16.24 -5.31
CA GLY A 38 -7.51 15.13 -5.62
C GLY A 38 -6.08 15.34 -5.12
N LYS A 39 -5.56 16.57 -5.21
CA LYS A 39 -4.21 16.94 -4.71
C LYS A 39 -4.04 16.81 -3.18
N LYS A 40 -5.15 16.71 -2.43
CA LYS A 40 -5.14 16.51 -0.97
C LYS A 40 -5.30 15.02 -0.59
N ARG A 41 -5.53 14.13 -1.55
CA ARG A 41 -5.60 12.70 -1.28
C ARG A 41 -4.20 12.18 -0.97
N PRO A 42 -4.05 11.27 0.00
CA PRO A 42 -2.79 10.59 0.24
C PRO A 42 -2.40 9.76 -0.99
N THR A 43 -1.11 9.56 -1.17
CA THR A 43 -0.58 8.58 -2.13
C THR A 43 -0.84 7.15 -1.62
N MET A 44 -0.92 6.17 -2.51
CA MET A 44 -1.08 4.77 -2.08
C MET A 44 0.07 4.28 -1.19
N LYS A 45 1.28 4.81 -1.36
CA LYS A 45 2.41 4.54 -0.46
C LYS A 45 2.10 5.00 0.97
N GLN A 46 1.56 6.21 1.14
CA GLN A 46 1.15 6.71 2.46
C GLN A 46 0.00 5.88 3.03
N VAL A 47 -1.01 5.55 2.21
CA VAL A 47 -2.13 4.70 2.64
C VAL A 47 -1.63 3.34 3.14
N ALA A 48 -0.69 2.70 2.43
CA ALA A 48 -0.12 1.41 2.82
C ALA A 48 0.60 1.49 4.17
N VAL A 49 1.48 2.50 4.35
CA VAL A 49 2.21 2.71 5.61
C VAL A 49 1.25 2.95 6.78
N GLU A 50 0.21 3.74 6.57
CA GLU A 50 -0.76 4.02 7.63
C GLU A 50 -1.60 2.79 8.01
N LEU A 51 -2.03 1.99 7.03
CA LEU A 51 -2.74 0.75 7.29
C LEU A 51 -1.87 -0.28 8.01
N GLU A 52 -0.59 -0.36 7.66
CA GLU A 52 0.36 -1.22 8.35
C GLU A 52 0.50 -0.82 9.82
N GLY A 53 0.60 0.49 10.11
CA GLY A 53 0.62 1.00 11.48
C GLY A 53 -0.64 0.66 12.28
N ILE A 54 -1.82 0.75 11.67
CA ILE A 54 -3.09 0.37 12.31
C ILE A 54 -3.14 -1.15 12.56
N GLN A 55 -2.65 -1.98 11.65
CA GLN A 55 -2.60 -3.42 11.90
C GLN A 55 -1.62 -3.79 13.02
N GLN A 56 -0.50 -3.08 13.13
CA GLN A 56 0.47 -3.30 14.20
C GLN A 56 -0.11 -2.90 15.57
N SER A 57 -0.95 -1.85 15.66
CA SER A 57 -1.60 -1.49 16.93
C SER A 57 -2.53 -2.59 17.44
N VAL A 58 -3.30 -3.23 16.55
CA VAL A 58 -4.15 -4.39 16.90
C VAL A 58 -3.31 -5.53 17.47
N LYS A 59 -2.21 -5.88 16.78
CA LYS A 59 -1.34 -6.98 17.20
C LYS A 59 -0.66 -6.69 18.54
N ALA A 60 -0.29 -5.43 18.79
CA ALA A 60 0.33 -5.01 20.04
C ALA A 60 -0.64 -5.03 21.23
N SER A 61 -1.95 -4.82 21.01
CA SER A 61 -2.96 -5.03 22.06
C SER A 61 -3.17 -6.51 22.41
N ASP A 62 -2.86 -7.42 21.48
CA ASP A 62 -3.03 -8.87 21.69
C ASP A 62 -1.78 -9.55 22.28
N MET A 63 -0.57 -9.03 22.05
CA MET A 63 0.67 -9.47 22.69
C MET A 63 1.67 -8.32 22.84
N GLN A 64 2.22 -8.15 24.05
CA GLN A 64 3.30 -7.19 24.33
C GLN A 64 4.59 -7.53 23.55
N GLN A 65 5.33 -6.47 23.16
CA GLN A 65 6.68 -6.39 22.55
C GLN A 65 6.70 -6.28 21.01
N THR A 66 7.42 -5.38 20.35
CA THR A 66 8.43 -4.35 20.72
C THR A 66 8.60 -3.43 19.51
N PHE A 67 8.90 -2.15 19.73
CA PHE A 67 9.19 -1.16 18.69
C PHE A 67 10.55 -1.41 18.01
N ALA A 68 10.61 -1.40 16.67
CA ALA A 68 11.80 -0.99 15.91
C ALA A 68 11.51 -0.77 14.42
N ASN A 69 11.34 0.50 14.07
CA ASN A 69 11.84 1.18 12.87
C ASN A 69 11.36 0.77 11.47
N VAL A 70 10.76 1.77 10.81
CA VAL A 70 10.53 1.89 9.38
C VAL A 70 11.87 1.80 8.64
N GLU A 71 12.20 0.63 8.10
CA GLU A 71 13.04 0.55 6.91
C GLU A 71 12.16 0.26 5.69
N TYR A 72 12.06 1.27 4.84
CA TYR A 72 11.64 1.14 3.46
C TYR A 72 12.68 0.31 2.70
N VAL A 73 12.62 -1.01 2.82
CA VAL A 73 13.40 -1.90 1.95
C VAL A 73 12.64 -2.05 0.63
N ARG A 74 13.06 -1.19 -0.29
CA ARG A 74 13.14 -1.37 -1.75
C ARG A 74 13.04 -2.84 -2.16
N CYS A 75 12.29 -3.14 -3.22
CA CYS A 75 12.27 -4.46 -3.86
C CYS A 75 13.70 -4.93 -4.18
N GLU A 76 14.28 -5.71 -3.28
CA GLU A 76 15.47 -6.51 -3.56
C GLU A 76 14.95 -7.85 -4.03
N ILE A 77 14.79 -7.91 -5.35
CA ILE A 77 14.75 -9.15 -6.08
C ILE A 77 16.16 -9.75 -5.93
N THR A 78 16.20 -11.07 -5.76
CA THR A 78 17.35 -11.98 -5.91
C THR A 78 18.42 -12.02 -4.81
N GLU A 79 18.27 -12.99 -3.91
CA GLU A 79 19.41 -13.70 -3.30
C GLU A 79 19.39 -15.20 -3.66
N HIS A 80 19.34 -15.49 -4.96
CA HIS A 80 19.96 -16.73 -5.42
C HIS A 80 20.56 -16.56 -6.83
N GLY A 81 21.84 -16.16 -6.85
CA GLY A 81 22.83 -16.52 -7.87
C GLY A 81 22.73 -15.82 -9.24
N ASP A 82 23.40 -14.66 -9.34
CA ASP A 82 24.61 -14.47 -10.16
C ASP A 82 24.66 -13.12 -10.89
N ILE A 83 25.77 -12.43 -10.61
CA ILE A 83 26.17 -11.15 -11.16
C ILE A 83 26.68 -11.38 -12.58
N VAL A 84 25.95 -10.88 -13.58
CA VAL A 84 26.59 -10.37 -14.80
C VAL A 84 26.02 -8.98 -15.08
N SER A 85 26.87 -8.00 -14.82
CA SER A 85 26.64 -6.60 -15.12
C SER A 85 26.60 -6.40 -16.64
N ALA A 86 25.46 -6.01 -17.18
CA ALA A 86 25.37 -5.45 -18.53
C ALA A 86 24.49 -4.19 -18.48
N SER A 87 25.18 -3.05 -18.37
CA SER A 87 24.61 -1.73 -18.62
C SER A 87 24.25 -1.61 -20.10
N LYS A 88 22.96 -1.42 -20.42
CA LYS A 88 22.53 -0.64 -21.58
C LYS A 88 21.33 0.21 -21.22
N GLY A 89 21.50 1.51 -21.41
CA GLY A 89 20.56 2.55 -21.05
C GLY A 89 19.29 2.58 -21.89
N SER A 90 18.37 3.37 -21.35
CA SER A 90 17.13 3.92 -21.92
C SER A 90 16.97 3.86 -23.44
N SER A 91 15.81 3.39 -23.91
CA SER A 91 14.98 4.09 -24.90
C SER A 91 13.66 3.36 -25.11
N CYS A 92 12.59 4.15 -25.23
CA CYS A 92 11.26 3.74 -25.65
C CYS A 92 11.22 3.24 -27.11
N ILE A 93 10.07 2.67 -27.46
CA ILE A 93 9.46 2.38 -28.78
C ILE A 93 10.13 1.35 -29.69
N ASN A 94 9.37 0.32 -30.06
CA ASN A 94 9.40 -0.18 -31.44
C ASN A 94 7.98 -0.53 -31.92
N ASP A 95 7.52 0.32 -32.84
CA ASP A 95 6.54 0.00 -33.87
C ASP A 95 6.96 -1.25 -34.65
N GLY A 96 5.98 -1.99 -35.15
CA GLY A 96 6.18 -3.31 -35.74
C GLY A 96 6.73 -3.36 -37.17
N VAL A 97 6.49 -4.54 -37.76
CA VAL A 97 6.68 -4.99 -39.15
C VAL A 97 8.06 -5.53 -39.49
N GLY A 98 8.09 -6.80 -39.94
CA GLY A 98 8.95 -7.17 -41.08
C GLY A 98 9.72 -8.48 -41.02
N LYS A 99 9.10 -9.53 -41.57
CA LYS A 99 9.67 -10.50 -42.53
C LYS A 99 10.72 -11.50 -42.03
N LEU A 100 10.26 -12.71 -41.72
CA LEU A 100 11.07 -13.93 -41.72
C LEU A 100 11.27 -14.37 -43.19
N VAL A 101 12.49 -14.20 -43.72
CA VAL A 101 12.91 -14.95 -44.92
C VAL A 101 13.49 -16.26 -44.42
N ALA A 102 12.82 -17.36 -44.75
CA ALA A 102 13.38 -18.69 -44.64
C ALA A 102 14.31 -18.88 -45.85
N GLU A 103 15.60 -19.11 -45.58
CA GLU A 103 16.54 -19.54 -46.59
C GLU A 103 17.02 -20.94 -46.22
N ASN A 104 16.57 -21.88 -47.04
CA ASN A 104 17.11 -23.18 -47.46
C ASN A 104 17.77 -24.10 -46.41
#